data_AF-A0A7Y5HJH4-F1
#
_entry.id   AF-A0A7Y5HJH4-F1
#
_cell.length_a   1.000
_cell.length_b   1.000
_cell.length_c   1.000
_cell.angle_alpha   90.00
_cell.angle_beta   90.00
_cell.angle_gamma   90.00
#
_symmetry.space_group_name_H-M   'P 1'
#
loop_
_entity.id
_entity.type
_entity.pdbx_description
1 polymer ?
#
loop_
_entity_poly.entity_id
_entity_poly.type
_entity_poly.pdbx_seq_one_letter_code
_entity_poly.pdbx_strand_id
1 'polypeptide(L)'
;MPAARAASPVRRDLRYSALDGAGWSVMVGMGELYVPAFALAAGQGEVAAGLVATVPLLLGAILQCAGPALAERVGSLRRWVVILSAVQAA
;
A
#
# COMPACT_ATOMS: atom_id res chain seq x y z
N MET A 1 8.84 34.90 13.76
CA MET A 1 9.29 33.55 13.36
C MET A 1 9.13 32.57 14.51
N PRO A 2 8.16 31.64 14.49
CA PRO A 2 8.12 30.55 15.45
C PRO A 2 8.08 29.19 14.72
N ALA A 3 9.24 28.57 14.46
CA ALA A 3 9.30 27.26 13.79
C ALA A 3 10.35 26.30 14.40
N ALA A 4 10.69 26.47 15.69
CA ALA A 4 11.78 25.71 16.30
C ALA A 4 11.36 24.68 17.37
N ARG A 5 10.06 24.52 17.69
CA ARG A 5 9.62 23.64 18.81
C ARG A 5 8.71 22.46 18.46
N ALA A 6 8.32 22.27 17.19
CA ALA A 6 7.49 21.14 16.74
C ALA A 6 8.26 20.05 15.95
N ALA A 7 9.60 20.08 15.96
CA ALA A 7 10.41 19.23 15.09
C ALA A 7 10.43 17.74 15.47
N SER A 8 10.21 17.38 16.75
CA SER A 8 10.38 16.00 17.22
C SER A 8 9.23 15.06 16.83
N PRO A 9 7.92 15.43 16.91
CA PRO A 9 6.84 14.54 16.53
C PRO A 9 6.82 14.31 15.01
N VAL A 10 6.99 15.39 14.23
CA VAL A 10 7.00 15.32 12.76
C VAL A 10 8.16 14.46 12.23
N ARG A 11 9.38 14.60 12.77
CA ARG A 11 10.51 13.73 12.39
C ARG A 11 10.23 12.26 12.68
N ARG A 12 9.54 11.97 13.78
CA ARG A 12 9.19 10.61 14.17
C ARG A 12 8.13 10.04 13.23
N ASP A 13 7.11 10.82 12.89
CA ASP A 13 6.06 10.39 11.97
C ASP A 13 6.62 10.13 10.56
N LEU A 14 7.51 11.00 10.06
CA LEU A 14 8.21 10.78 8.80
C LEU A 14 9.07 9.51 8.79
N ARG A 15 9.74 9.20 9.91
CA ARG A 15 10.50 7.95 10.04
C ARG A 15 9.56 6.74 9.98
N TYR A 16 8.41 6.80 10.62
CA TYR A 16 7.42 5.72 10.56
C TYR A 16 6.85 5.55 9.15
N SER A 17 6.51 6.64 8.44
CA SER A 17 6.08 6.57 7.04
C SER A 17 7.17 6.00 6.12
N ALA A 18 8.44 6.33 6.35
CA ALA A 18 9.54 5.77 5.57
C ALA A 18 9.73 4.27 5.83
N LEU A 19 9.61 3.83 7.07
CA LEU A 19 9.68 2.40 7.42
C LEU A 19 8.50 1.61 6.85
N ASP A 20 7.29 2.17 6.90
CA ASP A 20 6.09 1.58 6.30
C ASP A 20 6.25 1.44 4.77
N GLY A 21 6.68 2.52 4.10
CA GLY A 21 6.97 2.49 2.66
C GLY A 21 8.07 1.50 2.30
N ALA A 22 9.14 1.40 3.10
CA ALA A 22 10.20 0.41 2.88
C ALA A 22 9.68 -1.03 3.04
N GLY A 23 8.85 -1.30 4.05
CA GLY A 23 8.22 -2.61 4.24
C GLY A 23 7.32 -2.99 3.06
N TRP A 24 6.50 -2.06 2.60
CA TRP A 24 5.69 -2.22 1.39
C TRP A 24 6.55 -2.52 0.16
N SER A 25 7.64 -1.76 -0.07
CA SER A 25 8.53 -1.99 -1.20
C SER A 25 9.19 -3.36 -1.18
N VAL A 26 9.59 -3.87 0.00
CA VAL A 26 10.13 -5.24 0.12
C VAL A 26 9.06 -6.28 -0.20
N MET A 27 7.84 -6.11 0.34
CA MET A 27 6.74 -7.04 0.08
C MET A 27 6.41 -7.14 -1.41
N VAL A 28 6.18 -5.99 -2.06
CA VAL A 28 5.89 -5.92 -3.51
C VAL A 28 7.04 -6.50 -4.32
N GLY A 29 8.28 -6.09 -4.00
CA GLY A 29 9.47 -6.49 -4.73
C GLY A 29 9.78 -8.00 -4.65
N MET A 30 9.39 -8.67 -3.56
CA MET A 30 9.60 -10.11 -3.42
C MET A 30 8.57 -10.97 -4.16
N GLY A 31 7.34 -10.49 -4.36
CA GLY A 31 6.24 -11.36 -4.80
C GLY A 31 5.48 -10.87 -6.03
N GLU A 32 5.09 -9.60 -6.05
CA GLU A 32 4.05 -9.10 -6.95
C GLU A 32 4.45 -9.21 -8.42
N LEU A 33 5.73 -9.01 -8.72
CA LEU A 33 6.27 -9.12 -10.08
C LEU A 33 6.28 -10.55 -10.63
N TYR A 34 6.19 -11.57 -9.77
CA TYR A 34 6.24 -12.98 -10.17
C TYR A 34 4.86 -13.60 -10.37
N VAL A 35 3.79 -12.97 -9.87
CA VAL A 35 2.42 -13.51 -9.96
C VAL A 35 2.00 -13.80 -11.42
N PRO A 36 2.26 -12.92 -12.41
CA PRO A 36 1.93 -13.23 -13.81
C PRO A 36 2.74 -14.40 -14.38
N ALA A 37 4.01 -14.53 -14.00
CA ALA A 37 4.86 -15.63 -14.41
C ALA A 37 4.37 -16.97 -13.84
N PHE A 38 3.89 -16.99 -12.59
CA PHE A 38 3.26 -18.17 -12.00
C PHE A 38 1.93 -18.52 -12.66
N ALA A 39 1.13 -17.53 -13.08
CA ALA A 39 -0.09 -17.79 -13.83
C ALA A 39 0.22 -18.53 -15.15
N LEU A 40 1.22 -18.06 -15.90
CA LEU A 40 1.68 -18.74 -17.12
C LEU A 40 2.22 -20.15 -16.82
N ALA A 41 3.03 -20.30 -15.77
CA ALA A 41 3.58 -21.59 -15.36
C ALA A 41 2.50 -22.58 -14.91
N ALA A 42 1.39 -22.09 -14.35
CA ALA A 42 0.21 -22.89 -14.01
C ALA A 42 -0.65 -23.25 -15.23
N GLY A 43 -0.18 -22.97 -16.45
CA GLY A 43 -0.87 -23.26 -17.70
C GLY A 43 -1.99 -22.26 -18.04
N GLN A 44 -2.07 -21.13 -17.34
CA GLN A 44 -3.01 -20.06 -17.71
C GLN A 44 -2.52 -19.35 -18.98
N GLY A 45 -3.45 -18.87 -19.80
CA GLY A 45 -3.12 -18.12 -21.01
C GLY A 45 -2.56 -16.73 -20.73
N GLU A 46 -1.93 -16.12 -21.73
CA GLU A 46 -1.32 -14.78 -21.65
C GLU A 46 -2.31 -13.70 -21.20
N VAL A 47 -3.57 -13.79 -21.63
CA VAL A 47 -4.64 -12.88 -21.23
C VAL A 47 -4.88 -12.95 -19.73
N ALA A 48 -4.93 -14.15 -19.14
CA ALA A 48 -5.14 -14.33 -17.71
C ALA A 48 -3.95 -13.77 -16.91
N ALA A 49 -2.71 -14.01 -17.36
CA ALA A 49 -1.52 -13.45 -16.74
C ALA A 49 -1.52 -11.91 -16.74
N GLY A 50 -1.90 -11.30 -17.87
CA GLY A 50 -2.06 -9.85 -17.99
C GLY A 50 -3.17 -9.28 -17.10
N LEU A 51 -4.31 -9.98 -16.99
CA LEU A 51 -5.41 -9.58 -16.11
C LEU A 51 -5.01 -9.64 -14.63
N VAL A 52 -4.29 -10.69 -14.21
CA VAL A 52 -3.81 -10.80 -12.82
C VAL A 52 -2.81 -9.68 -12.48
N ALA A 53 -2.04 -9.18 -13.45
CA ALA A 53 -1.17 -8.03 -13.24
C ALA A 53 -1.92 -6.69 -13.14
N THR A 54 -3.04 -6.53 -13.85
CA THR A 54 -3.65 -5.22 -14.10
C THR A 54 -4.94 -4.97 -13.33
N VAL A 55 -5.78 -6.00 -13.17
CA VAL A 55 -7.07 -5.87 -12.48
C VAL A 55 -6.90 -5.51 -11.01
N PRO A 56 -6.00 -6.15 -10.22
CA PRO A 56 -5.78 -5.73 -8.83
C PRO A 56 -5.29 -4.29 -8.72
N LEU A 57 -4.40 -3.86 -9.61
CA LEU A 57 -3.91 -2.47 -9.66
C LEU A 57 -5.04 -1.48 -9.93
N LEU A 58 -5.92 -1.78 -10.88
CA LEU A 58 -7.08 -0.95 -11.20
C LEU A 58 -8.05 -0.85 -10.01
N LEU A 59 -8.37 -1.99 -9.39
CA LEU A 59 -9.24 -2.02 -8.21
C LEU A 59 -8.63 -1.22 -7.06
N GLY A 60 -7.32 -1.36 -6.85
CA GLY A 60 -6.55 -0.54 -5.90
C GLY A 60 -6.67 0.94 -6.22
N ALA A 61 -6.46 1.37 -7.47
CA ALA A 61 -6.59 2.77 -7.90
C ALA A 61 -7.99 3.34 -7.62
N ILE A 62 -9.04 2.58 -7.95
CA ILE A 62 -10.42 2.99 -7.68
C ILE A 62 -10.67 3.11 -6.17
N LEU A 63 -10.20 2.16 -5.37
CA LEU A 63 -10.36 2.18 -3.92
C LEU A 63 -9.60 3.36 -3.28
N GLN A 64 -8.41 3.68 -3.79
CA GLN A 64 -7.59 4.81 -3.34
C GLN A 64 -8.31 6.16 -3.49
N CYS A 65 -9.15 6.33 -4.51
CA CYS A 65 -9.96 7.54 -4.68
C CYS A 65 -10.92 7.78 -3.50
N ALA A 66 -11.43 6.72 -2.87
CA ALA A 66 -12.25 6.81 -1.67
C ALA A 66 -11.42 6.91 -0.38
N GLY A 67 -10.11 6.65 -0.45
CA GLY A 67 -9.19 6.57 0.68
C GLY A 67 -9.24 7.79 1.62
N PRO A 68 -9.15 9.04 1.11
CA PRO A 68 -9.20 10.23 1.96
C PRO A 68 -10.52 10.35 2.74
N ALA A 69 -11.65 10.14 2.07
CA ALA A 69 -12.97 10.20 2.69
C ALA A 69 -13.16 9.10 3.75
N LEU A 70 -12.60 7.91 3.52
CA LEU A 70 -12.62 6.81 4.50
C LEU A 70 -11.70 7.11 5.70
N ALA A 71 -10.52 7.67 5.46
CA ALA A 71 -9.58 8.04 6.52
C ALA A 71 -10.16 9.13 7.44
N GLU A 72 -10.89 10.10 6.88
CA GLU A 72 -11.62 11.11 7.63
C GLU A 72 -12.71 10.50 8.52
N ARG A 73 -13.45 9.50 8.02
CA ARG A 73 -14.46 8.78 8.82
C ARG A 73 -13.86 8.02 10.01
N VAL A 74 -12.64 7.52 9.90
CA VAL A 74 -11.91 6.89 11.02
C VAL A 74 -11.39 7.93 12.02
N GLY A 75 -11.28 9.20 11.61
CA GLY A 75 -10.86 10.32 12.46
C GLY A 75 -9.39 10.28 12.89
N SER A 76 -8.60 9.34 12.35
CA SER A 76 -7.17 9.21 12.65
C SER A 76 -6.44 8.49 11.52
N LEU A 77 -5.53 9.20 10.84
CA LEU A 77 -4.66 8.65 9.80
C LEU A 77 -3.83 7.47 10.30
N ARG A 78 -3.30 7.55 11.54
CA ARG A 78 -2.51 6.45 12.12
C ARG A 78 -3.34 5.18 12.27
N ARG A 79 -4.57 5.27 12.79
CA ARG A 79 -5.44 4.10 12.94
C ARG A 79 -5.84 3.54 11.58
N TRP A 80 -6.15 4.42 10.62
CA TRP A 80 -6.45 4.02 9.25
C TRP A 80 -5.32 3.21 8.62
N VAL A 81 -4.08 3.73 8.65
CA VAL A 81 -2.91 3.04 8.09
C VAL A 81 -2.70 1.69 8.79
N VAL A 82 -2.73 1.64 10.12
CA VAL A 82 -2.54 0.36 10.86
C VAL A 82 -3.59 -0.68 10.50
N ILE A 83 -4.86 -0.28 10.33
CA ILE A 83 -5.93 -1.19 9.91
C ILE A 83 -5.64 -1.73 8.50
N LEU A 84 -5.28 -0.86 7.55
CA LEU A 84 -4.98 -1.29 6.19
C LEU A 84 -3.76 -2.21 6.13
N SER A 85 -2.68 -1.88 6.84
CA SER A 85 -1.50 -2.74 6.91
C SER A 85 -1.82 -4.09 7.55
N ALA A 86 -2.72 -4.13 8.54
CA ALA A 86 -3.17 -5.39 9.15
C ALA A 86 -4.03 -6.23 8.18
N VAL A 87 -4.90 -5.59 7.39
CA VAL A 87 -5.68 -6.25 6.34
C VAL A 87 -4.77 -6.81 5.24
N GLN A 88 -3.72 -6.08 4.87
CA GLN A 88 -2.75 -6.52 3.87
C GLN A 88 -1.89 -7.70 4.32
N ALA A 89 -1.69 -7.85 5.63
CA ALA A 89 -0.92 -8.95 6.21
C ALA A 89 -1.74 -10.23 6.47
N ALA A 90 -3.08 -10.14 6.38
CA ALA A 90 -4.02 -11.25 6.59
C ALA A 90 -4.28 -12.02 5.30
#